data_AF-A0A9R1VL71-F1
#
_entry.id   AF-A0A9R1VL71-F1
#
_cell.length_a   1.000
_cell.length_b   1.000
_cell.length_c   1.000
_cell.angle_alpha   90.00
_cell.angle_beta   90.00
_cell.angle_gamma   90.00
#
_symmetry.space_group_name_H-M   'P 1'
#
loop_
_entity.id
_entity.type
_entity.pdbx_description
1 polymer ?
#
loop_
_entity_poly.entity_id
_entity_poly.type
_entity_poly.pdbx_seq_one_letter_code
_entity_poly.pdbx_strand_id
1 'polypeptide(L)'
;MEWLGSTSDILSTNGVNTSLSYLCRREFTIECNWKVFCDNYLDGGYHVPFAHKDLASGLKLDSYSTKICMFHLTYILIKMYRPWMNTNLVLPLGPRRWKVTFDYFLDASLKDDEAFVTGSLKDSEQVQMEDVTLCESVQRVLESPAYGSGRYTPMVEKAMHHFHCLLHQDLIN
;
A
#
# COMPACT_ATOMS: atom_id res chain seq x y z
N MET A 1 2.34 25.21 -2.10
CA MET A 1 2.97 23.94 -2.55
C MET A 1 4.01 23.40 -1.55
N GLU A 2 4.14 23.95 -0.33
CA GLU A 2 5.16 23.50 0.64
C GLU A 2 4.79 22.28 1.49
N TRP A 3 3.52 21.84 1.52
CA TRP A 3 3.09 20.82 2.47
C TRP A 3 3.23 19.36 2.00
N LEU A 4 3.50 19.14 0.71
CA LEU A 4 3.76 17.80 0.19
C LEU A 4 5.23 17.35 0.35
N GLY A 5 6.10 18.23 0.87
CA GLY A 5 7.54 17.97 0.94
C GLY A 5 8.10 17.45 -0.40
N SER A 6 9.06 16.52 -0.33
CA SER A 6 9.66 15.85 -1.49
C SER A 6 8.70 14.95 -2.28
N THR A 7 7.53 14.60 -1.74
CA THR A 7 6.62 13.63 -2.35
C THR A 7 5.86 14.22 -3.55
N SER A 8 5.47 15.51 -3.52
CA SER A 8 4.84 16.16 -4.69
C SER A 8 5.74 16.14 -5.92
N ASP A 9 7.02 16.44 -5.72
CA ASP A 9 8.00 16.50 -6.80
C ASP A 9 8.32 15.11 -7.33
N ILE A 10 8.31 14.10 -6.45
CA ILE A 10 8.41 12.68 -6.84
C ILE A 10 7.18 12.25 -7.64
N LEU A 11 5.97 12.64 -7.22
CA LEU A 11 4.71 12.29 -7.89
C LEU A 11 4.64 12.92 -9.28
N SER A 12 4.97 14.21 -9.40
CA SER A 12 5.01 14.92 -10.68
C SER A 12 6.05 14.33 -11.63
N THR A 13 7.24 13.97 -11.12
CA THR A 13 8.31 13.32 -11.89
C THR A 13 7.91 11.90 -12.37
N ASN A 14 7.04 11.20 -11.63
CA ASN A 14 6.58 9.85 -11.98
C ASN A 14 5.26 9.82 -12.79
N GLY A 15 4.84 10.98 -13.32
CA GLY A 15 3.70 11.12 -14.22
C GLY A 15 2.34 11.04 -13.52
N VAL A 16 2.28 11.39 -12.23
CA VAL A 16 1.02 11.48 -11.48
C VAL A 16 0.36 12.83 -11.79
N ASN A 17 -0.89 12.76 -12.25
CA ASN A 17 -1.67 13.91 -12.71
C ASN A 17 -1.87 14.96 -11.59
N THR A 18 -1.45 16.20 -11.84
CA THR A 18 -1.55 17.34 -10.92
C THR A 18 -2.96 17.89 -10.77
N SER A 19 -3.96 17.39 -11.51
CA SER A 19 -5.35 17.84 -11.40
C SER A 19 -6.09 17.31 -10.17
N LEU A 20 -5.47 16.41 -9.40
CA LEU A 20 -6.06 15.86 -8.19
C LEU A 20 -5.88 16.84 -7.01
N SER A 21 -6.94 17.04 -6.26
CA SER A 21 -6.93 17.83 -5.03
C SER A 21 -6.58 16.93 -3.85
N TYR A 22 -5.65 17.39 -3.01
CA TYR A 22 -5.43 16.75 -1.72
C TYR A 22 -6.71 16.79 -0.88
N LEU A 23 -7.04 15.65 -0.29
CA LEU A 23 -8.23 15.47 0.53
C LEU A 23 -7.86 15.41 2.02
N CYS A 24 -7.11 14.38 2.42
CA CYS A 24 -6.69 14.19 3.80
C CYS A 24 -5.53 13.20 3.94
N ARG A 25 -4.95 13.19 5.14
CA ARG A 25 -3.91 12.26 5.58
C ARG A 25 -4.46 11.35 6.65
N ARG A 26 -4.05 10.08 6.62
CA ARG A 26 -4.25 9.10 7.69
C ARG A 26 -2.92 8.45 8.02
N GLU A 27 -2.69 8.16 9.29
CA GLU A 27 -1.46 7.51 9.73
C GLU A 27 -1.80 6.32 10.61
N PHE A 28 -1.09 5.22 10.39
CA PHE A 28 -1.24 4.00 11.18
C PHE A 28 0.13 3.51 11.64
N THR A 29 0.20 3.02 12.87
CA THR A 29 1.36 2.29 13.37
C THR A 29 1.02 0.81 13.37
N ILE A 30 1.90 0.00 12.80
CA ILE A 30 1.64 -1.41 12.53
C ILE A 30 2.72 -2.25 13.20
N GLU A 31 2.33 -3.29 13.92
CA GLU A 31 3.20 -4.12 14.75
C GLU A 31 3.64 -5.41 14.03
N CYS A 32 4.15 -5.25 12.81
CA CYS A 32 4.79 -6.31 12.04
C CYS A 32 6.09 -5.82 11.38
N ASN A 33 6.85 -6.70 10.72
CA ASN A 33 7.93 -6.24 9.86
C ASN A 33 7.34 -5.57 8.60
N TRP A 34 7.85 -4.41 8.22
CA TRP A 34 7.36 -3.66 7.05
C TRP A 34 7.38 -4.47 5.74
N LYS A 35 8.29 -5.45 5.60
CA LYS A 35 8.35 -6.34 4.43
C LYS A 35 7.13 -7.22 4.30
N VAL A 36 6.54 -7.66 5.42
CA VAL A 36 5.31 -8.49 5.41
C VAL A 36 4.16 -7.71 4.79
N PHE A 37 4.10 -6.40 5.01
CA PHE A 37 3.09 -5.54 4.40
C PHE A 37 3.35 -5.33 2.90
N CYS A 38 4.61 -5.14 2.49
CA CYS A 38 4.96 -5.11 1.08
C CYS A 38 4.58 -6.41 0.38
N ASP A 39 4.78 -7.56 1.02
CA ASP A 39 4.40 -8.87 0.51
C ASP A 39 2.88 -8.99 0.31
N ASN A 40 2.08 -8.61 1.32
CA ASN A 40 0.62 -8.56 1.23
C ASN A 40 0.14 -7.69 0.05
N TYR A 41 0.84 -6.58 -0.18
CA TYR A 41 0.50 -5.65 -1.24
C TYR A 41 0.90 -6.15 -2.64
N LEU A 42 1.97 -6.93 -2.72
CA LEU A 42 2.61 -7.39 -3.95
C LEU A 42 2.17 -8.79 -4.40
N ASP A 43 1.25 -9.40 -3.67
CA ASP A 43 0.76 -10.75 -3.93
C ASP A 43 -0.18 -10.85 -5.16
N GLY A 44 -0.38 -9.74 -5.89
CA GLY A 44 -1.22 -9.71 -7.08
C GLY A 44 -2.71 -9.81 -6.78
N GLY A 45 -3.14 -9.52 -5.55
CA GLY A 45 -4.52 -9.65 -5.10
C GLY A 45 -4.91 -11.09 -4.74
N TYR A 46 -3.93 -11.98 -4.53
CA TYR A 46 -4.17 -13.37 -4.16
C TYR A 46 -4.93 -13.51 -2.84
N HIS A 47 -4.65 -12.67 -1.86
CA HIS A 47 -5.35 -12.64 -0.58
C HIS A 47 -6.78 -12.11 -0.68
N VAL A 48 -7.11 -11.31 -1.70
CA VAL A 48 -8.37 -10.55 -1.81
C VAL A 48 -9.62 -11.44 -1.69
N PRO A 49 -9.74 -12.60 -2.35
CA PRO A 49 -10.91 -13.46 -2.22
C PRO A 49 -11.09 -14.07 -0.81
N PHE A 50 -10.00 -14.17 -0.03
CA PHE A 50 -10.00 -14.80 1.28
C PHE A 50 -10.13 -13.79 2.43
N ALA A 51 -9.60 -12.58 2.21
CA ALA A 51 -9.54 -11.49 3.16
C ALA A 51 -10.71 -10.50 3.01
N HIS A 52 -10.98 -10.07 1.77
CA HIS A 52 -11.80 -8.90 1.48
C HIS A 52 -13.09 -9.29 0.74
N LYS A 53 -13.97 -10.04 1.44
CA LYS A 53 -15.22 -10.57 0.85
C LYS A 53 -16.14 -9.49 0.29
N ASP A 54 -16.14 -8.30 0.89
CA ASP A 54 -16.98 -7.17 0.48
C ASP A 54 -16.34 -6.36 -0.67
N LEU A 55 -15.00 -6.29 -0.71
CA LEU A 55 -14.24 -5.53 -1.72
C LEU A 55 -14.30 -6.16 -3.12
N ALA A 56 -14.47 -7.49 -3.18
CA ALA A 56 -14.61 -8.23 -4.44
C ALA A 56 -15.82 -7.79 -5.29
N SER A 57 -16.80 -7.09 -4.70
CA SER A 57 -18.03 -6.65 -5.38
C SER A 57 -17.94 -5.27 -6.04
N GLY A 58 -17.00 -4.41 -5.64
CA GLY A 58 -16.96 -2.99 -6.02
C GLY A 58 -15.78 -2.57 -6.91
N LEU A 59 -14.69 -3.32 -6.95
CA LEU A 59 -13.50 -2.95 -7.72
C LEU A 59 -13.58 -3.43 -9.18
N LYS A 60 -13.71 -2.50 -10.12
CA LYS A 60 -13.30 -2.73 -11.51
C LYS A 60 -11.77 -2.81 -11.57
N LEU A 61 -11.23 -4.02 -11.35
CA LEU A 61 -9.79 -4.33 -11.44
C LEU A 61 -9.14 -3.80 -12.73
N ASP A 62 -9.91 -3.75 -13.82
CA ASP A 62 -9.51 -3.27 -15.15
C ASP A 62 -9.04 -1.81 -15.19
N SER A 63 -9.41 -1.01 -14.17
CA SER A 63 -9.03 0.41 -14.05
C SER A 63 -7.93 0.68 -13.00
N TYR A 64 -7.43 -0.38 -12.36
CA TYR A 64 -6.49 -0.32 -11.26
C TYR A 64 -5.05 -0.25 -11.77
N SER A 65 -4.39 0.89 -11.57
CA SER A 65 -2.96 1.02 -11.83
C SER A 65 -2.22 1.19 -10.51
N THR A 66 -1.34 0.24 -10.20
CA THR A 66 -0.43 0.33 -9.05
C THR A 66 0.98 0.61 -9.53
N LYS A 67 1.62 1.63 -8.95
CA LYS A 67 3.04 1.93 -9.14
C LYS A 67 3.75 1.86 -7.80
N ILE A 68 4.97 1.34 -7.82
CA ILE A 68 5.82 1.20 -6.64
C ILE A 68 7.11 1.95 -6.91
N CYS A 69 7.46 2.85 -6.00
CA CYS A 69 8.68 3.62 -6.06
C CYS A 69 9.46 3.39 -4.76
N MET A 70 10.70 2.92 -4.89
CA MET A 70 11.61 2.68 -3.79
C MET A 70 12.54 3.89 -3.62
N PHE A 71 12.63 4.42 -2.41
CA PHE A 71 13.53 5.52 -2.07
C PHE A 71 14.25 5.21 -0.75
N HIS A 72 15.47 4.66 -0.83
CA HIS A 72 16.41 4.52 0.30
C HIS A 72 15.74 4.21 1.65
N LEU A 73 15.49 2.92 1.92
CA LEU A 73 14.82 2.38 3.13
C LEU A 73 13.35 2.80 3.33
N THR A 74 12.81 3.64 2.44
CA THR A 74 11.45 4.15 2.47
C THR A 74 10.72 3.72 1.20
N TYR A 75 9.47 3.25 1.35
CA TYR A 75 8.66 2.78 0.21
C TYR A 75 7.47 3.69 0.02
N ILE A 76 7.26 4.11 -1.24
CA ILE A 76 6.06 4.83 -1.67
C ILE A 76 5.28 3.90 -2.59
N LEU A 77 4.08 3.53 -2.15
CA LEU A 77 3.11 2.81 -2.97
C LEU A 77 2.09 3.82 -3.48
N ILE A 78 1.82 3.83 -4.78
CA ILE A 78 0.85 4.72 -5.41
C ILE A 78 -0.27 3.86 -5.99
N LYS A 79 -1.50 4.03 -5.48
CA LYS A 79 -2.72 3.45 -6.07
C LYS A 79 -3.46 4.53 -6.83
N MET A 80 -3.72 4.32 -8.12
CA MET A 80 -4.56 5.18 -8.92
C MET A 80 -5.81 4.43 -9.37
N TYR A 81 -6.97 4.95 -8.99
CA TYR A 81 -8.28 4.47 -9.42
C TYR A 81 -9.15 5.69 -9.71
N ARG A 82 -9.16 6.18 -10.95
CA ARG A 82 -9.92 7.40 -11.30
C ARG A 82 -11.36 7.27 -10.77
N PRO A 83 -11.86 8.25 -10.01
CA PRO A 83 -11.36 9.62 -9.81
C PRO A 83 -10.38 9.84 -8.63
N TRP A 84 -9.94 8.79 -7.97
CA TRP A 84 -9.22 8.81 -6.70
C TRP A 84 -7.77 8.28 -6.83
N MET A 85 -6.91 8.76 -5.94
CA MET A 85 -5.56 8.25 -5.77
C MET A 85 -5.16 8.27 -4.30
N ASN A 86 -4.33 7.30 -3.89
CA ASN A 86 -3.63 7.39 -2.62
C ASN A 86 -2.14 7.06 -2.76
N THR A 87 -1.35 7.66 -1.87
CA THR A 87 0.06 7.32 -1.69
C THR A 87 0.29 6.78 -0.30
N ASN A 88 1.10 5.72 -0.18
CA ASN A 88 1.41 5.08 1.09
C ASN A 88 2.91 5.20 1.32
N LEU A 89 3.31 6.04 2.26
CA LEU A 89 4.69 6.19 2.68
C LEU A 89 4.96 5.28 3.88
N VAL A 90 5.83 4.30 3.70
CA VAL A 90 6.23 3.31 4.71
C VAL A 90 7.52 3.75 5.39
N LEU A 91 7.48 3.93 6.71
CA LEU A 91 8.61 4.34 7.55
C LEU A 91 8.92 3.26 8.61
N PRO A 92 10.01 2.49 8.46
CA PRO A 92 10.44 1.54 9.48
C PRO A 92 10.77 2.24 10.81
N LEU A 93 10.16 1.78 11.91
CA LEU A 93 10.46 2.25 13.28
C LEU A 93 11.26 1.21 14.09
N GLY A 94 11.39 0.00 13.56
CA GLY A 94 12.10 -1.12 14.15
C GLY A 94 11.84 -2.41 13.37
N PRO A 95 12.40 -3.55 13.82
CA PRO A 95 12.25 -4.84 13.12
C PRO A 95 10.82 -5.40 13.12
N ARG A 96 9.95 -4.94 14.03
CA ARG A 96 8.55 -5.39 14.17
C ARG A 96 7.56 -4.22 14.26
N ARG A 97 8.00 -3.02 13.88
CA ARG A 97 7.21 -1.82 14.06
C ARG A 97 7.52 -0.81 12.97
N TRP A 98 6.49 -0.24 12.39
CA TRP A 98 6.63 0.78 11.36
C TRP A 98 5.39 1.66 11.32
N LYS A 99 5.54 2.84 10.71
CA LYS A 99 4.44 3.76 10.46
C LYS A 99 4.15 3.83 8.98
N VAL A 100 2.88 3.92 8.63
CA VAL A 100 2.43 4.22 7.28
C VAL A 100 1.65 5.51 7.26
N THR A 101 1.96 6.36 6.30
CA THR A 101 1.24 7.60 6.03
C THR A 101 0.52 7.48 4.71
N PHE A 102 -0.81 7.53 4.75
CA PHE A 102 -1.70 7.57 3.59
C PHE A 102 -2.06 9.01 3.29
N ASP A 103 -1.71 9.48 2.10
CA ASP A 103 -2.27 10.73 1.55
C ASP A 103 -3.29 10.38 0.48
N TYR A 104 -4.48 10.95 0.62
CA TYR A 104 -5.61 10.73 -0.29
C TYR A 104 -5.82 11.96 -1.17
N PHE A 105 -6.03 11.71 -2.45
CA PHE A 105 -6.24 12.72 -3.48
C PHE A 105 -7.47 12.36 -4.30
N LEU A 106 -8.29 13.36 -4.63
CA LEU A 106 -9.53 13.19 -5.36
C LEU A 106 -9.64 14.22 -6.47
N ASP A 107 -10.23 13.84 -7.59
CA ASP A 107 -10.59 14.77 -8.65
C ASP A 107 -11.44 15.93 -8.10
N ALA A 108 -11.07 17.16 -8.45
CA ALA A 108 -11.72 18.36 -7.93
C ALA A 108 -13.23 18.39 -8.19
N SER A 109 -13.70 17.73 -9.25
CA SER A 109 -15.13 17.65 -9.60
C SER A 109 -15.99 16.91 -8.57
N LEU A 110 -15.39 16.08 -7.71
CA LEU A 110 -16.09 15.26 -6.71
C LEU A 110 -15.77 15.66 -5.27
N LYS A 111 -14.99 16.72 -5.07
CA LYS A 111 -14.53 17.12 -3.74
C LYS A 111 -15.68 17.54 -2.81
N ASP A 112 -16.75 18.10 -3.37
CA ASP A 112 -17.91 18.58 -2.62
C ASP A 112 -18.98 17.49 -2.41
N ASP A 113 -18.78 16.28 -2.94
CA ASP A 113 -19.63 15.12 -2.65
C ASP A 113 -19.20 14.46 -1.33
N GLU A 114 -19.70 15.01 -0.22
CA GLU A 114 -19.36 14.57 1.13
C GLU A 114 -19.71 13.09 1.38
N ALA A 115 -20.81 12.61 0.81
CA ALA A 115 -21.26 11.22 0.96
C ALA A 115 -20.29 10.27 0.25
N PHE A 116 -19.90 10.59 -0.99
CA PHE A 116 -18.89 9.83 -1.73
C PHE A 116 -17.53 9.83 -1.03
N VAL A 117 -17.07 11.00 -0.58
CA VAL A 117 -15.80 11.16 0.14
C VAL A 117 -15.78 10.33 1.41
N THR A 118 -16.81 10.46 2.24
CA THR A 118 -16.87 9.77 3.54
C THR A 118 -17.00 8.26 3.37
N GLY A 119 -17.83 7.80 2.43
CA GLY A 119 -17.94 6.38 2.08
C GLY A 119 -16.61 5.80 1.61
N SER A 120 -15.95 6.46 0.65
CA SER A 120 -14.67 6.00 0.08
C SER A 120 -13.55 5.94 1.11
N LEU A 121 -13.46 6.94 2.01
CA LEU A 121 -12.48 6.93 3.09
C LEU A 121 -12.73 5.78 4.07
N LYS A 122 -14.00 5.53 4.41
CA LYS A 122 -14.38 4.46 5.32
C LYS A 122 -14.06 3.08 4.73
N ASP A 123 -14.39 2.88 3.45
CA ASP A 123 -14.09 1.63 2.75
C ASP A 123 -12.58 1.39 2.66
N SER A 124 -11.80 2.44 2.35
CA SER A 124 -10.34 2.37 2.32
C SER A 124 -9.74 2.07 3.70
N GLU A 125 -10.27 2.65 4.76
CA GLU A 125 -9.82 2.38 6.13
C GLU A 125 -10.16 0.94 6.56
N GLN A 126 -11.33 0.42 6.20
CA GLN A 126 -11.71 -0.96 6.49
C GLN A 126 -10.72 -1.95 5.85
N VAL A 127 -10.47 -1.83 4.53
CA VAL A 127 -9.50 -2.66 3.80
C VAL A 127 -8.12 -2.57 4.45
N GLN A 128 -7.71 -1.36 4.83
CA GLN A 128 -6.41 -1.17 5.45
C GLN A 128 -6.29 -1.90 6.79
N MET A 129 -7.34 -1.88 7.61
CA MET A 129 -7.36 -2.59 8.90
C MET A 129 -7.40 -4.11 8.73
N GLU A 130 -8.08 -4.62 7.70
CA GLU A 130 -8.07 -6.03 7.32
C GLU A 130 -6.65 -6.49 6.92
N ASP A 131 -5.97 -5.72 6.07
CA ASP A 131 -4.57 -5.96 5.68
C ASP A 131 -3.61 -5.93 6.88
N VAL A 132 -3.79 -4.97 7.81
CA VAL A 132 -3.00 -4.89 9.05
C VAL A 132 -3.16 -6.16 9.88
N THR A 133 -4.41 -6.61 10.07
CA THR A 133 -4.71 -7.80 10.86
C THR A 133 -4.06 -9.05 10.26
N LEU A 134 -4.06 -9.19 8.93
CA LEU A 134 -3.39 -10.26 8.22
C LEU A 134 -1.87 -10.21 8.41
N CYS A 135 -1.26 -9.03 8.21
CA CYS A 135 0.18 -8.85 8.31
C CYS A 135 0.70 -9.16 9.72
N GLU A 136 0.00 -8.71 10.76
CA GLU A 136 0.35 -9.03 12.15
C GLU A 136 0.19 -10.52 12.46
N SER A 137 -0.81 -11.18 11.86
CA SER A 137 -1.01 -12.62 11.98
C SER A 137 0.11 -13.42 11.31
N VAL A 138 0.52 -13.00 10.11
CA VAL A 138 1.67 -13.59 9.41
C VAL A 138 2.95 -13.40 10.22
N GLN A 139 3.18 -12.21 10.78
CA GLN A 139 4.36 -11.95 11.63
C GLN A 139 4.45 -12.93 12.81
N ARG A 140 3.33 -13.21 13.49
CA ARG A 140 3.30 -14.19 14.59
C ARG A 140 3.65 -15.60 14.13
N VAL A 141 3.24 -16.00 12.92
CA VAL A 141 3.58 -17.32 12.35
C VAL A 141 5.05 -17.39 11.96
N LEU A 142 5.60 -16.32 11.37
CA LEU A 142 7.02 -16.25 11.00
C LEU A 142 7.95 -16.38 12.20
N GLU A 143 7.48 -15.98 13.39
CA GLU A 143 8.22 -16.09 14.66
C GLU A 143 8.04 -17.45 15.34
N SER A 144 7.17 -18.31 14.82
CA SER A 144 6.98 -19.65 15.36
C SER A 144 8.20 -20.54 15.04
N PRO A 145 8.71 -21.32 15.99
CA PRO A 145 9.78 -22.29 15.76
C PRO A 145 9.45 -23.34 14.68
N ALA A 146 8.16 -23.54 14.37
CA ALA A 146 7.69 -24.47 13.35
C ALA A 146 7.82 -23.92 11.92
N TYR A 147 8.01 -22.61 11.76
CA TYR A 147 8.17 -21.99 10.44
C TYR A 147 9.63 -22.08 9.97
N GLY A 148 9.83 -22.57 8.74
CA GLY A 148 11.14 -22.63 8.11
C GLY A 148 11.29 -21.64 6.96
N SER A 149 10.52 -21.85 5.88
CA SER A 149 10.44 -20.94 4.73
C SER A 149 9.18 -21.21 3.90
N GLY A 150 8.68 -20.18 3.23
CA GLY A 150 7.62 -20.27 2.23
C GLY A 150 8.17 -20.40 0.81
N ARG A 151 7.31 -20.77 -0.14
CA ARG A 151 7.62 -20.77 -1.58
C ARG A 151 6.71 -19.79 -2.29
N TYR A 152 7.27 -19.00 -3.20
CA TYR A 152 6.48 -18.13 -4.06
C TYR A 152 5.74 -18.94 -5.13
N THR A 153 4.52 -18.52 -5.45
CA THR A 153 3.71 -19.00 -6.56
C THR A 153 4.13 -18.26 -7.84
N PRO A 154 4.86 -18.89 -8.78
CA PRO A 154 5.53 -18.19 -9.86
C PRO A 154 4.60 -17.45 -10.83
N MET A 155 3.33 -17.85 -10.90
CA MET A 155 2.35 -17.23 -11.80
C MET A 155 1.71 -15.97 -11.22
N VAL A 156 1.76 -15.79 -9.90
CA VAL A 156 0.99 -14.77 -9.17
C VAL A 156 1.94 -13.79 -8.45
N GLU A 157 2.94 -14.31 -7.76
CA GLU A 157 3.78 -13.55 -6.83
C GLU A 157 5.08 -13.01 -7.45
N LYS A 158 5.07 -12.75 -8.77
CA LYS A 158 6.27 -12.28 -9.50
C LYS A 158 6.76 -10.93 -9.00
N ALA A 159 5.85 -10.01 -8.69
CA ALA A 159 6.18 -8.67 -8.21
C ALA A 159 6.79 -8.73 -6.80
N MET A 160 6.23 -9.57 -5.92
CA MET A 160 6.80 -9.85 -4.60
C MET A 160 8.20 -10.44 -4.71
N HIS A 161 8.40 -11.47 -5.53
CA HIS A 161 9.73 -12.04 -5.73
C HIS A 161 10.75 -10.99 -6.24
N HIS A 162 10.35 -10.19 -7.22
CA HIS A 162 11.21 -9.12 -7.75
C HIS A 162 11.59 -8.09 -6.67
N PHE A 163 10.65 -7.70 -5.82
CA PHE A 163 10.90 -6.82 -4.68
C PHE A 163 11.96 -7.40 -3.73
N HIS A 164 11.86 -8.69 -3.37
CA HIS A 164 12.87 -9.34 -2.52
C HIS A 164 14.25 -9.42 -3.18
N CYS A 165 14.32 -9.60 -4.50
CA CYS A 165 15.59 -9.55 -5.24
C CYS A 165 16.24 -8.16 -5.17
N LEU A 166 15.47 -7.09 -5.40
CA LEU A 166 15.98 -5.71 -5.32
C LEU A 166 16.44 -5.38 -3.90
N LEU A 167 15.63 -5.73 -2.90
CA LEU A 167 15.99 -5.52 -1.50
C LEU A 167 17.26 -6.28 -1.12
N HIS A 168 17.43 -7.52 -1.59
CA HIS A 168 18.65 -8.28 -1.35
C HIS A 168 19.87 -7.57 -1.95
N GLN A 169 19.77 -7.08 -3.18
CA GLN A 169 20.84 -6.31 -3.84
C GLN A 169 21.21 -5.05 -3.05
N ASP A 170 20.22 -4.31 -2.55
CA ASP A 170 20.47 -3.10 -1.75
C ASP A 170 21.12 -3.40 -0.39
N LEU A 171 20.84 -4.56 0.21
CA LEU A 171 21.37 -4.93 1.53
C LEU A 171 22.79 -5.51 1.51
N ILE A 172 23.25 -6.00 0.36
CA ILE A 172 24.59 -6.59 0.20
C ILE A 172 25.63 -5.61 -0.39
N ASN A 173 25.18 -4.45 -0.86
CA ASN A 173 26.02 -3.34 -1.32
C ASN A 173 26.31 -2.36 -0.18
#